data_AF-A0AAE5WWP0-F1
#
_entry.id   AF-A0AAE5WWP0-F1
#
_cell.length_a   1.000
_cell.length_b   1.000
_cell.length_c   1.000
_cell.angle_alpha   90.00
_cell.angle_beta   90.00
_cell.angle_gamma   90.00
#
_symmetry.space_group_name_H-M   'P 1'
#
loop_
_entity.id
_entity.type
_entity.pdbx_description
1 polymer ?
#
loop_
_entity_poly.entity_id
_entity_poly.type
_entity_poly.pdbx_seq_one_letter_code
_entity_poly.pdbx_strand_id
1 'polypeptide(L)'
;MILTSGFTIVPKQHSQKKVNKQKKVNRAKNGVLGGSSREARSCISWLHISDWHQGLPDFDRSVLLQGMLEDIRARSSFDPELSDIDLVVFSGDVAFSGKTTEYTVAKTTLIDPIRKLVGERARFVFAPGNHDLERDKVSEIPPDWEKLLSSRAPERQKQLGDLLYDKKKSPMMLSPFQNFYRFSKENGWPYPDGDLVHSFILERGTSKLGIATVNTAVCCGRHAIRAKGEAADHPYWDYGTLAITERQLRDAILRLRHADFKILVMHHPLSWVHEDEQAVLEQLISSNFDLVLYGHEHLPRFSSVSGNFGDIKFVPAGSAYAGRSPINPRYTNAFNFGLLNCATGEGAIHHRRWMEERDCWAMDDRYWPDGVARFLIQKKLLSQNSKYIFHALRRFKPFHSKRAGRKAEITLKHRSLSLPEGDFIDATVRYKIELHPGPAELFEFRTTTNTRIENHPSKDIRDRAFSVIKMSPKPKTQKRDKTRNNRIAGTSQISPLTTVVEYQYRMLEMDNGVWYFALGRFIDQVKIFIEKAEGFEYEFQPIGGFPDLQPGPDGLLSFETIESEGGHLPGQGYMVQWYPATGKTK
;
A
#
# COMPACT_ATOMS: atom_id res chain seq x y z
N MET A 1 19.38 73.24 32.67
CA MET A 1 18.47 72.81 33.76
C MET A 1 18.84 71.37 34.08
N ILE A 2 19.71 71.10 35.07
CA ILE A 2 19.40 70.94 36.52
C ILE A 2 18.56 69.66 36.71
N LEU A 3 18.95 68.57 37.42
CA LEU A 3 19.99 68.20 38.41
C LEU A 3 20.04 66.63 38.44
N THR A 4 21.21 65.96 38.43
CA THR A 4 21.95 65.31 39.56
C THR A 4 21.11 64.38 40.47
N SER A 5 21.56 63.22 40.96
CA SER A 5 22.82 62.92 41.68
C SER A 5 23.10 61.41 41.80
N GLY A 6 24.38 61.02 41.83
CA GLY A 6 24.84 59.68 42.22
C GLY A 6 24.99 59.49 43.74
N PHE A 7 25.44 58.31 44.16
CA PHE A 7 26.61 58.08 45.05
C PHE A 7 26.72 56.59 45.45
N THR A 8 27.94 56.08 45.36
CA THR A 8 28.46 54.81 45.89
C THR A 8 28.80 54.97 47.38
N ILE A 9 28.66 53.94 48.23
CA ILE A 9 29.49 53.66 49.44
C ILE A 9 29.29 52.20 49.88
N VAL A 10 30.40 51.58 50.31
CA VAL A 10 30.61 50.20 50.84
C VAL A 10 30.92 50.33 52.37
N PRO A 11 31.34 49.31 53.14
CA PRO A 11 30.70 48.12 53.78
C PRO A 11 30.65 48.19 55.35
N LYS A 12 30.09 47.15 56.03
CA LYS A 12 30.63 46.43 57.23
C LYS A 12 29.51 45.62 57.94
N GLN A 13 29.62 44.28 58.01
CA GLN A 13 30.20 43.45 59.11
C GLN A 13 29.46 43.52 60.47
N HIS A 14 28.83 42.43 60.92
CA HIS A 14 29.40 41.46 61.89
C HIS A 14 28.37 40.43 62.42
N SER A 15 28.68 39.14 62.29
CA SER A 15 28.88 38.17 63.40
C SER A 15 27.65 37.28 63.65
N GLN A 16 27.68 36.00 64.04
CA GLN A 16 28.78 35.14 64.48
C GLN A 16 28.34 33.64 64.35
N LYS A 17 29.28 32.83 63.87
CA LYS A 17 29.54 31.36 63.97
C LYS A 17 28.72 30.51 64.96
N LYS A 18 28.37 29.28 64.52
CA LYS A 18 29.00 27.97 64.91
C LYS A 18 28.40 26.82 64.04
N VAL A 19 29.15 26.16 63.13
CA VAL A 19 30.12 25.04 63.30
C VAL A 19 29.38 23.70 63.58
N ASN A 20 29.37 22.68 62.70
CA ASN A 20 30.47 21.77 62.33
C ASN A 20 30.18 21.07 60.97
N LYS A 21 31.10 21.11 59.98
CA LYS A 21 32.08 20.04 59.59
C LYS A 21 31.43 18.66 59.40
N GLN A 22 31.44 18.04 58.21
CA GLN A 22 32.60 17.50 57.48
C GLN A 22 32.05 16.90 56.16
N LYS A 23 32.58 17.12 54.95
CA LYS A 23 33.79 16.51 54.38
C LYS A 23 34.07 17.12 52.99
N LYS A 24 35.36 17.21 52.68
CA LYS A 24 36.00 17.69 51.44
C LYS A 24 35.35 17.14 50.17
N VAL A 25 35.05 18.02 49.22
CA VAL A 25 35.03 17.69 47.78
C VAL A 25 36.24 18.38 47.14
N ASN A 26 37.28 17.59 46.89
CA ASN A 26 38.35 17.98 45.98
C ASN A 26 37.86 17.80 44.55
N ARG A 27 38.04 18.83 43.72
CA ARG A 27 38.00 18.72 42.26
C ARG A 27 39.01 17.65 41.82
N ALA A 28 38.52 16.61 41.18
CA ALA A 28 39.29 15.74 40.31
C ALA A 28 38.46 15.46 39.05
N LYS A 29 39.13 15.60 37.90
CA LYS A 29 38.67 15.16 36.59
C LYS A 29 38.12 13.74 36.67
N ASN A 30 36.86 13.54 36.28
CA ASN A 30 36.28 12.28 35.85
C ASN A 30 35.35 12.70 34.70
N GLY A 31 35.63 12.36 33.45
CA GLY A 31 35.78 10.99 32.99
C GLY A 31 34.50 10.68 32.24
N VAL A 32 34.57 10.69 30.91
CA VAL A 32 33.51 10.22 30.01
C VAL A 32 33.14 8.81 30.45
N LEU A 33 32.03 8.67 31.18
CA LEU A 33 31.54 7.38 31.64
C LEU A 33 30.77 6.73 30.50
N GLY A 34 31.47 5.79 29.86
CA GLY A 34 30.99 4.50 29.37
C GLY A 34 29.59 4.46 28.76
N GLY A 35 29.55 4.39 27.43
CA GLY A 35 28.40 3.82 26.75
C GLY A 35 28.12 2.41 27.29
N SER A 36 26.88 2.21 27.75
CA SER A 36 26.33 0.87 27.99
C SER A 36 26.72 -0.05 26.83
N SER A 37 27.31 -1.21 27.13
CA SER A 37 27.57 -2.21 26.08
C SER A 37 26.23 -2.53 25.39
N ARG A 38 26.23 -2.51 24.06
CA ARG A 38 25.02 -2.71 23.24
C ARG A 38 24.33 -4.06 23.49
N GLU A 39 25.08 -5.03 24.05
CA GLU A 39 24.58 -6.34 24.52
C GLU A 39 23.61 -6.22 25.72
N ALA A 40 23.73 -5.16 26.54
CA ALA A 40 22.85 -4.91 27.67
C ALA A 40 21.57 -4.13 27.31
N ARG A 41 21.45 -3.59 26.09
CA ARG A 41 20.23 -2.92 25.62
C ARG A 41 19.14 -3.94 25.33
N SER A 42 17.90 -3.66 25.73
CA SER A 42 16.72 -4.47 25.38
C SER A 42 16.03 -4.00 24.10
N CYS A 43 16.39 -2.82 23.59
CA CYS A 43 15.82 -2.25 22.37
C CYS A 43 16.60 -2.67 21.12
N ILE A 44 15.84 -3.01 20.08
CA ILE A 44 16.31 -3.19 18.72
C ILE A 44 15.76 -2.05 17.86
N SER A 45 16.62 -1.47 17.03
CA SER A 45 16.29 -0.36 16.16
C SER A 45 16.55 -0.67 14.70
N TRP A 46 15.75 -0.12 13.80
CA TRP A 46 15.95 -0.27 12.36
C TRP A 46 15.63 1.00 11.58
N LEU A 47 16.29 1.13 10.43
CA LEU A 47 15.93 2.06 9.37
C LEU A 47 15.22 1.25 8.27
N HIS A 48 14.02 1.65 7.86
CA HIS A 48 13.22 0.97 6.84
C HIS A 48 13.01 1.89 5.63
N ILE A 49 13.54 1.45 4.49
CA ILE A 49 13.49 2.13 3.19
C ILE A 49 12.86 1.17 2.18
N SER A 50 12.10 1.70 1.24
CA SER A 50 11.54 0.94 0.11
C SER A 50 11.42 1.84 -1.10
N ASP A 51 11.31 1.26 -2.30
CA ASP A 51 10.91 1.97 -3.51
C ASP A 51 11.84 3.18 -3.78
N TRP A 52 13.16 2.90 -3.80
CA TRP A 52 14.19 3.87 -4.15
C TRP A 52 14.30 4.07 -5.66
N HIS A 53 14.00 3.00 -6.42
CA HIS A 53 13.97 3.01 -7.88
C HIS A 53 15.20 3.67 -8.50
N GLN A 54 16.39 3.15 -8.17
CA GLN A 54 17.63 3.65 -8.76
C GLN A 54 17.59 3.46 -10.27
N GLY A 55 17.52 4.57 -11.00
CA GLY A 55 17.59 4.60 -12.46
C GLY A 55 18.79 5.42 -12.94
N LEU A 56 18.62 6.07 -14.10
CA LEU A 56 19.57 7.05 -14.63
C LEU A 56 19.81 8.22 -13.64
N PRO A 57 20.93 8.94 -13.77
CA PRO A 57 21.21 10.12 -12.97
C PRO A 57 20.03 11.10 -12.97
N ASP A 58 19.67 11.55 -11.79
CA ASP A 58 18.54 12.44 -11.58
C ASP A 58 18.90 13.45 -10.48
N PHE A 59 18.73 14.73 -10.80
CA PHE A 59 18.99 15.82 -9.87
C PHE A 59 18.06 15.74 -8.64
N ASP A 60 16.78 15.48 -8.86
CA ASP A 60 15.77 15.40 -7.81
C ASP A 60 16.10 14.27 -6.82
N ARG A 61 16.50 13.11 -7.35
CA ARG A 61 16.94 11.99 -6.51
C ARG A 61 18.14 12.37 -5.64
N SER A 62 19.07 13.16 -6.19
CA SER A 62 20.26 13.61 -5.47
C SER A 62 19.91 14.56 -4.31
N VAL A 63 18.94 15.45 -4.51
CA VAL A 63 18.41 16.34 -3.47
C VAL A 63 17.77 15.53 -2.34
N LEU A 64 16.86 14.62 -2.67
CA LEU A 64 16.19 13.77 -1.67
C LEU A 64 17.17 12.88 -0.93
N LEU A 65 18.16 12.31 -1.63
CA LEU A 65 19.22 11.52 -1.03
C LEU A 65 20.02 12.33 0.00
N GLN A 66 20.46 13.53 -0.36
CA GLN A 66 21.25 14.38 0.53
C GLN A 66 20.45 14.67 1.82
N GLY A 67 19.21 15.12 1.69
CA GLY A 67 18.35 15.36 2.84
C GLY A 67 18.12 14.09 3.67
N MET A 68 17.98 12.93 3.04
CA MET A 68 17.76 11.66 3.76
C MET A 68 19.00 11.30 4.59
N LEU A 69 20.20 11.46 4.02
CA LEU A 69 21.45 11.22 4.73
C LEU A 69 21.63 12.20 5.90
N GLU A 70 21.17 13.44 5.77
CA GLU A 70 21.15 14.42 6.86
C GLU A 70 20.18 14.03 7.97
N ASP A 71 18.97 13.57 7.62
CA ASP A 71 17.97 13.11 8.58
C ASP A 71 18.40 11.82 9.31
N ILE A 72 18.99 10.86 8.58
CA ILE A 72 19.62 9.67 9.16
C ILE A 72 20.76 10.07 10.11
N ARG A 73 21.56 11.09 9.79
CA ARG A 73 22.60 11.58 10.70
C ARG A 73 21.98 12.20 11.96
N ALA A 74 20.86 12.90 11.83
CA ALA A 74 20.15 13.57 12.92
C ALA A 74 19.24 12.63 13.76
N ARG A 75 19.15 11.34 13.43
CA ARG A 75 18.20 10.38 14.02
C ARG A 75 18.14 10.34 15.55
N SER A 76 19.26 10.52 16.23
CA SER A 76 19.32 10.52 17.70
C SER A 76 18.70 11.77 18.34
N SER A 77 18.42 12.81 17.56
CA SER A 77 17.79 14.04 18.05
C SER A 77 16.29 13.88 18.34
N PHE A 78 15.61 12.95 17.65
CA PHE A 78 14.19 12.68 17.87
C PHE A 78 13.92 11.39 18.64
N ASP A 79 14.84 10.43 18.64
CA ASP A 79 14.84 9.35 19.64
C ASP A 79 16.29 8.89 19.94
N PRO A 80 16.79 9.01 21.19
CA PRO A 80 18.15 8.60 21.55
C PRO A 80 18.47 7.12 21.27
N GLU A 81 17.49 6.21 21.28
CA GLU A 81 17.72 4.80 20.97
C GLU A 81 18.04 4.58 19.48
N LEU A 82 17.65 5.51 18.61
CA LEU A 82 18.02 5.48 17.19
C LEU A 82 19.47 5.87 16.93
N SER A 83 20.24 6.32 17.93
CA SER A 83 21.68 6.59 17.77
C SER A 83 22.42 5.37 17.18
N ASP A 84 21.93 4.17 17.49
CA ASP A 84 22.61 2.91 17.24
C ASP A 84 21.68 1.94 16.51
N ILE A 85 21.70 1.98 15.16
CA ILE A 85 20.82 1.22 14.26
C ILE A 85 21.28 -0.23 14.15
N ASP A 86 20.41 -1.20 14.45
CA ASP A 86 20.75 -2.64 14.34
C ASP A 86 20.54 -3.16 12.93
N LEU A 87 19.48 -2.71 12.27
CA LEU A 87 19.08 -3.19 10.94
C LEU A 87 18.85 -2.02 9.98
N VAL A 88 19.27 -2.18 8.73
CA VAL A 88 18.84 -1.33 7.61
C VAL A 88 18.06 -2.21 6.63
N VAL A 89 16.75 -2.02 6.60
CA VAL A 89 15.81 -2.85 5.84
C VAL A 89 15.44 -2.15 4.54
N PHE A 90 15.68 -2.82 3.43
CA PHE A 90 15.17 -2.49 2.10
C PHE A 90 14.08 -3.49 1.73
N SER A 91 12.83 -3.07 1.74
CA SER A 91 11.68 -3.94 1.41
C SER A 91 11.35 -3.99 -0.09
N GLY A 92 12.34 -3.85 -0.96
CA GLY A 92 12.20 -3.97 -2.40
C GLY A 92 12.31 -2.65 -3.17
N ASP A 93 12.40 -2.82 -4.48
CA ASP A 93 12.53 -1.76 -5.49
C ASP A 93 13.69 -0.82 -5.21
N VAL A 94 14.86 -1.43 -4.97
CA VAL A 94 16.13 -0.70 -4.90
C VAL A 94 16.51 -0.19 -6.28
N ALA A 95 16.32 -1.01 -7.31
CA ALA A 95 16.58 -0.67 -8.70
C ALA A 95 15.29 -0.24 -9.43
N PHE A 96 15.43 0.49 -10.53
CA PHE A 96 14.30 0.87 -11.39
C PHE A 96 13.91 -0.23 -12.39
N SER A 97 14.88 -1.02 -12.87
CA SER A 97 14.64 -2.06 -13.87
C SER A 97 15.49 -3.32 -13.69
N GLY A 98 16.08 -3.50 -12.50
CA GLY A 98 16.87 -4.67 -12.13
C GLY A 98 18.24 -4.75 -12.80
N LYS A 99 18.71 -3.66 -13.43
CA LYS A 99 19.98 -3.67 -14.18
C LYS A 99 21.18 -3.61 -13.24
N THR A 100 22.27 -4.29 -13.61
CA THR A 100 23.52 -4.28 -12.83
C THR A 100 24.04 -2.85 -12.59
N THR A 101 23.95 -1.96 -13.59
CA THR A 101 24.40 -0.57 -13.46
C THR A 101 23.61 0.20 -12.39
N GLU A 102 22.31 -0.04 -12.28
CA GLU A 102 21.46 0.58 -11.28
C GLU A 102 21.89 0.15 -9.87
N TYR A 103 22.12 -1.14 -9.65
CA TYR A 103 22.63 -1.64 -8.36
C TYR A 103 24.02 -1.10 -8.00
N THR A 104 24.93 -0.96 -8.97
CA THR A 104 26.25 -0.35 -8.74
C THR A 104 26.13 1.10 -8.29
N VAL A 105 25.24 1.86 -8.91
CA VAL A 105 24.96 3.25 -8.52
C VAL A 105 24.32 3.26 -7.13
N ALA A 106 23.26 2.49 -6.89
CA ALA A 106 22.59 2.41 -5.59
C ALA A 106 23.58 2.04 -4.48
N LYS A 107 24.49 1.09 -4.73
CA LYS A 107 25.53 0.73 -3.77
C LYS A 107 26.38 1.93 -3.37
N THR A 108 26.91 2.66 -4.35
CA THR A 108 27.88 3.73 -4.11
C THR A 108 27.24 5.02 -3.60
N THR A 109 26.02 5.34 -4.02
CA THR A 109 25.34 6.60 -3.65
C THR A 109 24.40 6.46 -2.46
N LEU A 110 23.76 5.31 -2.27
CA LEU A 110 22.78 5.09 -1.19
C LEU A 110 23.34 4.18 -0.10
N ILE A 111 23.74 2.96 -0.45
CA ILE A 111 24.07 1.91 0.54
C ILE A 111 25.34 2.25 1.32
N ASP A 112 26.44 2.57 0.63
CA ASP A 112 27.73 2.84 1.28
C ASP A 112 27.67 4.11 2.17
N PRO A 113 27.02 5.23 1.74
CA PRO A 113 26.81 6.37 2.62
C PRO A 113 25.95 6.08 3.84
N ILE A 114 24.85 5.34 3.70
CA ILE A 114 24.04 4.91 4.85
C ILE A 114 24.89 4.04 5.79
N ARG A 115 25.63 3.06 5.26
CA ARG A 115 26.52 2.17 6.04
C ARG A 115 27.54 2.96 6.85
N LYS A 116 28.10 4.03 6.28
CA LYS A 116 29.00 4.95 6.98
C LYS A 116 28.32 5.72 8.13
N LEU A 117 27.04 6.09 7.98
CA LEU A 117 26.29 6.83 9.00
C LEU A 117 25.75 5.96 10.13
N VAL A 118 25.36 4.72 9.84
CA VAL A 118 24.82 3.77 10.83
C VAL A 118 25.89 2.90 11.49
N GLY A 119 27.05 2.75 10.83
CA GLY A 119 28.18 1.95 11.29
C GLY A 119 28.15 0.51 10.79
N GLU A 120 29.31 -0.14 10.81
CA GLU A 120 29.52 -1.48 10.24
C GLU A 120 28.77 -2.61 10.95
N ARG A 121 28.31 -2.37 12.18
CA ARG A 121 27.54 -3.35 12.95
C ARG A 121 26.09 -3.47 12.50
N ALA A 122 25.56 -2.44 11.82
CA ALA A 122 24.20 -2.46 11.29
C ALA A 122 24.11 -3.50 10.16
N ARG A 123 23.17 -4.44 10.29
CA ARG A 123 22.96 -5.47 9.28
C ARG A 123 21.99 -4.95 8.22
N PHE A 124 22.40 -5.03 6.96
CA PHE A 124 21.53 -4.70 5.85
C PHE A 124 20.67 -5.91 5.48
N VAL A 125 19.39 -5.69 5.24
CA VAL A 125 18.37 -6.69 4.95
C VAL A 125 17.67 -6.30 3.66
N PHE A 126 17.61 -7.19 2.67
CA PHE A 126 17.03 -6.88 1.36
C PHE A 126 15.97 -7.90 0.97
N ALA A 127 14.76 -7.45 0.68
CA ALA A 127 13.76 -8.20 -0.08
C ALA A 127 13.66 -7.64 -1.50
N PRO A 128 13.40 -8.46 -2.53
CA PRO A 128 13.20 -7.97 -3.89
C PRO A 128 11.77 -7.48 -4.11
N GLY A 129 11.64 -6.42 -4.92
CA GLY A 129 10.37 -5.92 -5.45
C GLY A 129 10.19 -6.16 -6.96
N ASN A 130 9.13 -5.60 -7.54
CA ASN A 130 8.76 -5.81 -8.94
C ASN A 130 9.62 -5.02 -9.95
N HIS A 131 10.39 -4.03 -9.50
CA HIS A 131 11.39 -3.31 -10.29
C HIS A 131 12.81 -3.87 -10.14
N ASP A 132 13.04 -4.77 -9.17
CA ASP A 132 14.34 -5.40 -8.96
C ASP A 132 14.66 -6.54 -9.95
N LEU A 133 13.76 -6.79 -10.93
CA LEU A 133 13.88 -7.85 -11.93
C LEU A 133 14.17 -7.31 -13.33
N GLU A 134 15.07 -7.99 -14.06
CA GLU A 134 15.34 -7.69 -15.46
C GLU A 134 14.22 -8.22 -16.35
N ARG A 135 13.33 -7.31 -16.77
CA ARG A 135 12.11 -7.66 -17.52
C ARG A 135 12.39 -8.42 -18.82
N ASP A 136 13.48 -8.11 -19.51
CA ASP A 136 13.86 -8.79 -20.76
C ASP A 136 14.11 -10.29 -20.54
N LYS A 137 14.66 -10.67 -19.39
CA LYS A 137 14.91 -12.07 -19.02
C LYS A 137 13.63 -12.85 -18.66
N VAL A 138 12.52 -12.16 -18.37
CA VAL A 138 11.24 -12.84 -18.10
C VAL A 138 10.76 -13.59 -19.33
N SER A 139 11.04 -13.06 -20.53
CA SER A 139 10.65 -13.68 -21.80
C SER A 139 11.42 -14.97 -22.13
N GLU A 140 12.49 -15.28 -21.40
CA GLU A 140 13.25 -16.52 -21.53
C GLU A 140 12.61 -17.69 -20.76
N ILE A 141 11.58 -17.43 -19.96
CA ILE A 141 10.91 -18.44 -19.14
C ILE A 141 9.93 -19.26 -20.02
N PRO A 142 9.91 -20.61 -19.92
CA PRO A 142 9.06 -21.45 -20.75
C PRO A 142 7.56 -21.08 -20.69
N PRO A 143 6.87 -21.00 -21.85
CA PRO A 143 5.45 -20.63 -21.90
C PRO A 143 4.52 -21.54 -21.09
N ASP A 144 4.85 -22.83 -20.95
CA ASP A 144 4.03 -23.75 -20.14
C ASP A 144 4.12 -23.45 -18.64
N TRP A 145 5.20 -22.82 -18.18
CA TRP A 145 5.32 -22.36 -16.80
C TRP A 145 4.54 -21.06 -16.61
N GLU A 146 4.47 -20.20 -17.63
CA GLU A 146 3.64 -19.01 -17.62
C GLU A 146 2.13 -19.32 -17.50
N LYS A 147 1.67 -20.39 -18.17
CA LYS A 147 0.29 -20.90 -18.02
C LYS A 147 -0.01 -21.34 -16.59
N LEU A 148 0.97 -21.94 -15.90
CA LEU A 148 0.81 -22.32 -14.50
C LEU A 148 0.61 -21.09 -13.60
N LEU A 149 1.43 -20.06 -13.80
CA LEU A 149 1.42 -18.84 -12.99
C LEU A 149 0.11 -18.05 -13.14
N SER A 150 -0.53 -18.17 -14.30
CA SER A 150 -1.81 -17.55 -14.65
C SER A 150 -3.05 -18.42 -14.36
N SER A 151 -2.87 -19.67 -13.92
CA SER A 151 -3.97 -20.60 -13.65
C SER A 151 -4.67 -20.31 -12.32
N ARG A 152 -5.98 -20.60 -12.25
CA ARG A 152 -6.79 -20.56 -11.00
C ARG A 152 -6.93 -21.95 -10.36
N ALA A 153 -6.01 -22.86 -10.69
CA ALA A 153 -6.13 -24.25 -10.26
C ALA A 153 -5.85 -24.36 -8.75
N PRO A 154 -6.62 -25.17 -8.00
CA PRO A 154 -6.33 -25.47 -6.59
C PRO A 154 -4.88 -25.94 -6.35
N GLU A 155 -4.25 -26.54 -7.36
CA GLU A 155 -2.89 -27.07 -7.31
C GLU A 155 -1.79 -26.03 -7.59
N ARG A 156 -2.14 -24.77 -7.93
CA ARG A 156 -1.17 -23.72 -8.31
C ARG A 156 -0.05 -23.55 -7.27
N GLN A 157 -0.40 -23.45 -5.99
CA GLN A 157 0.57 -23.31 -4.89
C GLN A 157 1.58 -24.46 -4.84
N LYS A 158 1.08 -25.71 -4.98
CA LYS A 158 1.92 -26.89 -5.01
C LYS A 158 2.85 -26.88 -6.22
N GLN A 159 2.30 -26.63 -7.41
CA GLN A 159 3.05 -26.63 -8.65
C GLN A 159 4.09 -25.51 -8.70
N LEU A 160 3.76 -24.31 -8.20
CA LEU A 160 4.69 -23.20 -8.06
C LEU A 160 5.78 -23.53 -7.03
N GLY A 161 5.42 -24.14 -5.91
CA GLY A 161 6.37 -24.65 -4.92
C GLY A 161 7.32 -25.69 -5.51
N ASP A 162 6.81 -26.67 -6.26
CA ASP A 162 7.60 -27.70 -6.92
C ASP A 162 8.58 -27.07 -7.93
N LEU A 163 8.15 -26.05 -8.67
CA LEU A 163 8.94 -25.35 -9.67
C LEU A 163 10.05 -24.46 -9.07
N LEU A 164 9.74 -23.69 -8.03
CA LEU A 164 10.72 -22.77 -7.41
C LEU A 164 11.70 -23.45 -6.45
N TYR A 165 11.42 -24.69 -6.04
CA TYR A 165 12.32 -25.47 -5.18
C TYR A 165 13.00 -26.64 -5.91
N ASP A 166 12.74 -26.81 -7.21
CA ASP A 166 13.48 -27.72 -8.05
C ASP A 166 14.83 -27.10 -8.41
N LYS A 167 15.92 -27.79 -8.08
CA LYS A 167 17.30 -27.31 -8.26
C LYS A 167 17.66 -27.01 -9.72
N LYS A 168 16.98 -27.60 -10.70
CA LYS A 168 17.21 -27.37 -12.12
C LYS A 168 16.32 -26.25 -12.67
N LYS A 169 15.09 -26.12 -12.17
CA LYS A 169 14.10 -25.15 -12.68
C LYS A 169 14.16 -23.79 -11.98
N SER A 170 14.42 -23.78 -10.67
CA SER A 170 14.47 -22.56 -9.86
C SER A 170 15.47 -21.52 -10.40
N PRO A 171 16.71 -21.88 -10.80
CA PRO A 171 17.66 -20.91 -11.35
C PRO A 171 17.15 -20.19 -12.60
N MET A 172 16.36 -20.88 -13.44
CA MET A 172 15.75 -20.26 -14.62
C MET A 172 14.58 -19.35 -14.26
N MET A 173 13.76 -19.74 -13.26
CA MET A 173 12.67 -18.90 -12.76
C MET A 173 13.14 -17.63 -12.06
N LEU A 174 14.27 -17.73 -11.35
CA LEU A 174 14.90 -16.63 -10.63
C LEU A 174 15.95 -15.89 -11.47
N SER A 175 16.16 -16.29 -12.73
CA SER A 175 17.12 -15.64 -13.62
C SER A 175 16.89 -14.13 -13.78
N PRO A 176 15.65 -13.60 -13.79
CA PRO A 176 15.42 -12.15 -13.85
C PRO A 176 15.93 -11.39 -12.62
N PHE A 177 16.07 -12.08 -11.47
CA PHE A 177 16.50 -11.49 -10.20
C PHE A 177 17.99 -11.70 -9.91
N GLN A 178 18.78 -12.26 -10.85
CA GLN A 178 20.20 -12.56 -10.61
C GLN A 178 21.01 -11.34 -10.13
N ASN A 179 20.73 -10.16 -10.69
CA ASN A 179 21.41 -8.93 -10.30
C ASN A 179 21.03 -8.51 -8.88
N PHE A 180 19.74 -8.61 -8.51
CA PHE A 180 19.29 -8.40 -7.15
C PHE A 180 20.02 -9.32 -6.16
N TYR A 181 20.04 -10.63 -6.44
CA TYR A 181 20.65 -11.60 -5.52
C TYR A 181 22.16 -11.40 -5.38
N ARG A 182 22.85 -11.02 -6.46
CA ARG A 182 24.26 -10.62 -6.42
C ARG A 182 24.45 -9.38 -5.54
N PHE A 183 23.69 -8.32 -5.79
CA PHE A 183 23.73 -7.08 -5.01
C PHE A 183 23.46 -7.32 -3.51
N SER A 184 22.43 -8.13 -3.20
CA SER A 184 22.06 -8.49 -1.83
C SER A 184 23.20 -9.24 -1.13
N LYS A 185 23.81 -10.23 -1.82
CA LYS A 185 24.95 -11.00 -1.30
C LYS A 185 26.17 -10.11 -1.04
N GLU A 186 26.53 -9.25 -1.99
CA GLU A 186 27.66 -8.31 -1.87
C GLU A 186 27.46 -7.29 -0.73
N ASN A 187 26.21 -7.03 -0.35
CA ASN A 187 25.85 -6.12 0.74
C ASN A 187 25.50 -6.83 2.06
N GLY A 188 25.87 -8.11 2.21
CA GLY A 188 25.82 -8.83 3.49
C GLY A 188 24.51 -9.57 3.78
N TRP A 189 23.65 -9.76 2.77
CA TRP A 189 22.39 -10.51 2.88
C TRP A 189 22.31 -11.61 1.80
N PRO A 190 23.08 -12.71 1.94
CA PRO A 190 23.18 -13.75 0.93
C PRO A 190 22.01 -14.74 0.99
N TYR A 191 21.13 -14.72 0.00
CA TYR A 191 20.16 -15.79 -0.19
C TYR A 191 20.89 -17.11 -0.50
N PRO A 192 20.63 -18.22 0.25
CA PRO A 192 21.28 -19.50 -0.03
C PRO A 192 20.93 -20.02 -1.42
N ASP A 193 21.79 -20.83 -2.04
CA ASP A 193 21.72 -21.19 -3.47
C ASP A 193 20.37 -21.80 -3.89
N GLY A 194 19.55 -20.99 -4.60
CA GLY A 194 18.19 -21.32 -5.07
C GLY A 194 17.04 -20.76 -4.22
N ASP A 195 17.33 -20.07 -3.12
CA ASP A 195 16.33 -19.75 -2.10
C ASP A 195 15.59 -18.44 -2.34
N LEU A 196 14.27 -18.55 -2.24
CA LEU A 196 13.31 -17.46 -2.16
C LEU A 196 13.29 -16.76 -0.78
N VAL A 197 14.03 -17.30 0.18
CA VAL A 197 13.98 -16.92 1.60
C VAL A 197 15.39 -16.77 2.16
N HIS A 198 15.68 -15.63 2.79
CA HIS A 198 16.81 -15.51 3.71
C HIS A 198 16.32 -15.16 5.10
N SER A 199 17.06 -15.53 6.13
CA SER A 199 16.68 -15.25 7.50
C SER A 199 17.88 -15.15 8.42
N PHE A 200 17.75 -14.33 9.45
CA PHE A 200 18.76 -14.11 10.47
C PHE A 200 18.09 -13.97 11.84
N ILE A 201 18.74 -14.43 12.90
CA ILE A 201 18.31 -14.19 14.28
C ILE A 201 19.35 -13.29 14.94
N LEU A 202 18.91 -12.10 15.35
CA LEU A 202 19.67 -11.15 16.13
C LEU A 202 19.42 -11.42 17.62
N GLU A 203 20.49 -11.58 18.39
CA GLU A 203 20.40 -11.67 19.85
C GLU A 203 20.63 -10.29 20.48
N ARG A 204 19.79 -9.93 21.45
CA ARG A 204 19.82 -8.64 22.14
C ARG A 204 19.39 -8.81 23.59
N GLY A 205 20.35 -8.72 24.51
CA GLY A 205 20.14 -9.17 25.90
C GLY A 205 19.74 -10.64 25.94
N THR A 206 18.62 -10.96 26.59
CA THR A 206 18.06 -12.32 26.65
C THR A 206 17.08 -12.62 25.52
N SER A 207 16.79 -11.65 24.65
CA SER A 207 15.76 -11.77 23.61
C SER A 207 16.36 -12.04 22.24
N LYS A 208 15.61 -12.74 21.41
CA LYS A 208 15.97 -13.10 20.04
C LYS A 208 14.96 -12.52 19.06
N LEU A 209 15.43 -11.65 18.15
CA LEU A 209 14.63 -11.13 17.05
C LEU A 209 14.99 -11.88 15.77
N GLY A 210 14.02 -12.59 15.21
CA GLY A 210 14.11 -13.22 13.92
C GLY A 210 13.68 -12.25 12.82
N ILE A 211 14.45 -12.17 11.74
CA ILE A 211 14.06 -11.47 10.52
C ILE A 211 14.13 -12.46 9.36
N ALA A 212 13.09 -12.50 8.53
CA ALA A 212 13.09 -13.25 7.28
C ALA A 212 12.66 -12.37 6.13
N THR A 213 13.32 -12.50 4.97
CA THR A 213 12.91 -11.87 3.72
C THR A 213 12.34 -12.93 2.77
N VAL A 214 11.26 -12.60 2.07
CA VAL A 214 10.65 -13.48 1.06
C VAL A 214 10.52 -12.77 -0.28
N ASN A 215 10.64 -13.51 -1.39
CA ASN A 215 10.44 -12.97 -2.73
C ASN A 215 8.96 -13.09 -3.14
N THR A 216 8.27 -11.94 -3.14
CA THR A 216 6.88 -11.81 -3.58
C THR A 216 6.73 -11.47 -5.06
N ALA A 217 7.83 -11.10 -5.71
CA ALA A 217 7.89 -10.56 -7.05
C ALA A 217 8.15 -11.62 -8.14
N VAL A 218 8.24 -12.91 -7.78
CA VAL A 218 8.58 -14.01 -8.70
C VAL A 218 7.67 -14.06 -9.94
N CYS A 219 6.40 -13.66 -9.78
CA CYS A 219 5.40 -13.63 -10.84
C CYS A 219 5.26 -12.28 -11.57
N CYS A 220 5.99 -11.25 -11.13
CA CYS A 220 5.93 -9.92 -11.71
C CYS A 220 6.43 -9.88 -13.15
N GLY A 221 5.92 -8.91 -13.92
CA GLY A 221 6.45 -8.64 -15.25
C GLY A 221 6.07 -9.68 -16.30
N ARG A 222 5.06 -10.53 -16.03
CA ARG A 222 4.63 -11.62 -16.91
C ARG A 222 3.36 -11.31 -17.69
N HIS A 223 2.52 -10.43 -17.15
CA HIS A 223 1.25 -10.06 -17.77
C HIS A 223 1.36 -8.69 -18.44
N ALA A 224 1.99 -8.61 -19.61
CA ALA A 224 2.08 -7.35 -20.35
C ALA A 224 0.68 -6.83 -20.74
N ILE A 225 0.38 -5.58 -20.39
CA ILE A 225 -0.91 -4.92 -20.68
C ILE A 225 -0.92 -4.38 -22.13
N ARG A 226 0.25 -4.22 -22.78
CA ARG A 226 0.39 -3.76 -24.17
C ARG A 226 1.30 -4.70 -24.98
N ALA A 227 1.08 -4.77 -26.31
CA ALA A 227 1.94 -5.52 -27.21
C ALA A 227 3.33 -4.86 -27.38
N LYS A 228 4.37 -5.66 -27.63
CA LYS A 228 5.72 -5.16 -27.99
C LYS A 228 5.62 -4.30 -29.27
N GLY A 229 5.97 -3.02 -29.20
CA GLY A 229 6.10 -2.15 -30.39
C GLY A 229 5.70 -0.68 -30.23
N GLU A 230 4.98 -0.29 -29.18
CA GLU A 230 4.69 1.12 -28.88
C GLU A 230 5.64 1.62 -27.78
N ALA A 231 6.30 2.77 -28.01
CA ALA A 231 7.29 3.31 -27.07
C ALA A 231 6.66 3.76 -25.73
N ALA A 232 7.46 3.62 -24.68
CA ALA A 232 7.22 3.84 -23.24
C ALA A 232 6.58 2.67 -22.48
N ASP A 233 7.34 2.16 -21.49
CA ASP A 233 6.97 1.30 -20.38
C ASP A 233 5.78 0.38 -20.61
N HIS A 234 6.06 -0.88 -20.97
CA HIS A 234 5.04 -1.93 -20.93
C HIS A 234 4.43 -1.95 -19.52
N PRO A 235 3.18 -1.50 -19.30
CA PRO A 235 2.60 -1.63 -17.99
C PRO A 235 2.33 -3.12 -17.80
N TYR A 236 2.87 -3.71 -16.74
CA TYR A 236 2.62 -5.11 -16.41
C TYR A 236 1.50 -5.18 -15.38
N TRP A 237 0.62 -6.17 -15.56
CA TRP A 237 -0.48 -6.44 -14.65
C TRP A 237 0.00 -7.39 -13.54
N ASP A 238 0.52 -6.81 -12.47
CA ASP A 238 0.99 -7.58 -11.32
C ASP A 238 -0.13 -7.80 -10.27
N TYR A 239 -1.16 -6.95 -10.23
CA TYR A 239 -2.24 -7.05 -9.22
C TYR A 239 -3.01 -8.38 -9.29
N GLY A 240 -2.99 -9.15 -8.20
CA GLY A 240 -3.70 -10.43 -8.09
C GLY A 240 -3.07 -11.57 -8.87
N THR A 241 -1.91 -11.36 -9.51
CA THR A 241 -1.14 -12.39 -10.22
C THR A 241 0.14 -12.77 -9.46
N LEU A 242 0.52 -11.97 -8.46
CA LEU A 242 1.63 -12.27 -7.57
C LEU A 242 1.40 -13.57 -6.79
N ALA A 243 2.50 -14.16 -6.35
CA ALA A 243 2.46 -15.39 -5.58
C ALA A 243 3.56 -15.42 -4.54
N ILE A 244 3.20 -15.87 -3.35
CA ILE A 244 4.12 -16.30 -2.31
C ILE A 244 3.78 -17.76 -2.06
N THR A 245 4.76 -18.64 -2.14
CA THR A 245 4.47 -20.06 -1.89
C THR A 245 4.34 -20.30 -0.39
N GLU A 246 3.41 -21.16 0.01
CA GLU A 246 3.29 -21.62 1.39
C GLU A 246 4.64 -22.16 1.92
N ARG A 247 5.42 -22.80 1.04
CA ARG A 247 6.76 -23.30 1.35
C ARG A 247 7.73 -22.18 1.76
N GLN A 248 7.71 -21.00 1.11
CA GLN A 248 8.53 -19.85 1.51
C GLN A 248 8.24 -19.44 2.96
N LEU A 249 6.95 -19.29 3.28
CA LEU A 249 6.55 -18.89 4.63
C LEU A 249 6.90 -19.98 5.66
N ARG A 250 6.68 -21.25 5.33
CA ARG A 250 7.03 -22.36 6.23
C ARG A 250 8.53 -22.46 6.47
N ASP A 251 9.36 -22.24 5.46
CA ASP A 251 10.82 -22.21 5.62
C ASP A 251 11.24 -21.04 6.52
N ALA A 252 10.68 -19.84 6.31
CA ALA A 252 10.92 -18.68 7.17
C ALA A 252 10.52 -18.96 8.63
N ILE A 253 9.32 -19.50 8.85
CA ILE A 253 8.81 -19.87 10.19
C ILE A 253 9.74 -20.90 10.85
N LEU A 254 10.16 -21.93 10.11
CA LEU A 254 11.02 -22.98 10.63
C LEU A 254 12.42 -22.46 11.00
N ARG A 255 12.98 -21.56 10.18
CA ARG A 255 14.29 -20.92 10.43
C ARG A 255 14.24 -19.96 11.61
N LEU A 256 13.10 -19.31 11.84
CA LEU A 256 12.88 -18.38 12.95
C LEU A 256 12.26 -19.02 14.20
N ARG A 257 12.11 -20.34 14.28
CA ARG A 257 11.40 -21.03 15.38
C ARG A 257 11.92 -20.74 16.79
N HIS A 258 13.18 -20.32 16.92
CA HIS A 258 13.83 -19.99 18.18
C HIS A 258 13.86 -18.48 18.47
N ALA A 259 13.23 -17.66 17.62
CA ALA A 259 13.10 -16.24 17.86
C ALA A 259 11.88 -15.94 18.73
N ASP A 260 12.04 -14.99 19.65
CA ASP A 260 10.96 -14.46 20.46
C ASP A 260 10.07 -13.59 19.59
N PHE A 261 10.62 -12.58 18.93
CA PHE A 261 9.90 -11.71 18.00
C PHE A 261 10.31 -12.03 16.56
N LYS A 262 9.38 -11.92 15.62
CA LYS A 262 9.61 -12.28 14.21
C LYS A 262 9.13 -11.17 13.28
N ILE A 263 10.04 -10.72 12.43
CA ILE A 263 9.81 -9.75 11.37
C ILE A 263 9.81 -10.49 10.03
N LEU A 264 8.73 -10.35 9.27
CA LEU A 264 8.68 -10.70 7.86
C LEU A 264 8.95 -9.44 7.03
N VAL A 265 9.87 -9.51 6.09
CA VAL A 265 10.14 -8.45 5.12
C VAL A 265 9.77 -8.96 3.73
N MET A 266 8.91 -8.22 3.05
CA MET A 266 8.40 -8.56 1.73
C MET A 266 8.08 -7.28 0.98
N HIS A 267 8.01 -7.29 -0.35
CA HIS A 267 7.72 -6.05 -1.09
C HIS A 267 6.23 -5.74 -1.20
N HIS A 268 5.44 -6.71 -1.65
CA HIS A 268 4.03 -6.50 -1.92
C HIS A 268 3.15 -6.82 -0.71
N PRO A 269 2.10 -6.04 -0.44
CA PRO A 269 1.07 -6.44 0.52
C PRO A 269 0.27 -7.64 0.00
N LEU A 270 -0.32 -8.41 0.90
CA LEU A 270 -1.08 -9.62 0.53
C LEU A 270 -2.29 -9.34 -0.38
N SER A 271 -2.81 -8.10 -0.38
CA SER A 271 -3.85 -7.63 -1.29
C SER A 271 -3.47 -7.74 -2.77
N TRP A 272 -2.18 -7.81 -3.10
CA TRP A 272 -1.66 -7.98 -4.46
C TRP A 272 -1.42 -9.44 -4.86
N VAL A 273 -1.44 -10.36 -3.89
CA VAL A 273 -1.27 -11.80 -4.14
C VAL A 273 -2.57 -12.40 -4.67
N HIS A 274 -2.48 -13.49 -5.41
CA HIS A 274 -3.65 -14.20 -5.93
C HIS A 274 -4.67 -14.55 -4.83
N GLU A 275 -5.95 -14.24 -5.10
CA GLU A 275 -7.06 -14.27 -4.12
C GLU A 275 -7.26 -15.62 -3.42
N ASP A 276 -7.08 -16.72 -4.15
CA ASP A 276 -7.27 -18.07 -3.62
C ASP A 276 -6.17 -18.48 -2.62
N GLU A 277 -5.06 -17.73 -2.60
CA GLU A 277 -3.90 -17.98 -1.75
C GLU A 277 -3.90 -17.08 -0.51
N GLN A 278 -4.49 -15.88 -0.61
CA GLN A 278 -4.47 -14.86 0.45
C GLN A 278 -4.89 -15.42 1.81
N ALA A 279 -5.99 -16.16 1.90
CA ALA A 279 -6.49 -16.66 3.19
C ALA A 279 -5.50 -17.58 3.91
N VAL A 280 -4.82 -18.47 3.18
CA VAL A 280 -3.82 -19.38 3.77
C VAL A 280 -2.57 -18.60 4.17
N LEU A 281 -2.11 -17.69 3.33
CA LEU A 281 -0.93 -16.87 3.59
C LEU A 281 -1.15 -15.90 4.76
N GLU A 282 -2.29 -15.23 4.81
CA GLU A 282 -2.72 -14.37 5.92
C GLU A 282 -2.72 -15.12 7.24
N GLN A 283 -3.25 -16.36 7.25
CA GLN A 283 -3.25 -17.19 8.44
C GLN A 283 -1.82 -17.55 8.87
N LEU A 284 -0.97 -17.99 7.94
CA LEU A 284 0.42 -18.31 8.24
C LEU A 284 1.19 -17.11 8.77
N ILE A 285 1.01 -15.94 8.16
CA ILE A 285 1.69 -14.71 8.55
C ILE A 285 1.20 -14.25 9.93
N SER A 286 -0.11 -14.10 10.11
CA SER A 286 -0.71 -13.60 11.35
C SER A 286 -0.50 -14.51 12.56
N SER A 287 -0.28 -15.81 12.34
CA SER A 287 -0.06 -16.77 13.43
C SER A 287 1.41 -16.92 13.82
N ASN A 288 2.35 -16.41 13.00
CA ASN A 288 3.77 -16.69 13.18
C ASN A 288 4.69 -15.47 13.11
N PHE A 289 4.20 -14.28 12.76
CA PHE A 289 5.02 -13.07 12.71
C PHE A 289 4.36 -11.95 13.51
N ASP A 290 5.19 -11.10 14.10
CA ASP A 290 4.74 -9.97 14.92
C ASP A 290 4.74 -8.66 14.12
N LEU A 291 5.70 -8.52 13.19
CA LEU A 291 5.77 -7.38 12.26
C LEU A 291 5.93 -7.85 10.80
N VAL A 292 5.32 -7.11 9.89
CA VAL A 292 5.48 -7.26 8.45
C VAL A 292 5.88 -5.92 7.86
N LEU A 293 7.10 -5.84 7.32
CA LEU A 293 7.64 -4.64 6.68
C LEU A 293 7.52 -4.80 5.15
N TYR A 294 6.90 -3.82 4.49
CA TYR A 294 6.69 -3.84 3.05
C TYR A 294 6.70 -2.47 2.38
N GLY A 295 6.54 -2.44 1.05
CA GLY A 295 6.58 -1.24 0.22
C GLY A 295 5.47 -1.22 -0.82
N HIS A 296 5.82 -0.91 -2.07
CA HIS A 296 5.01 -1.06 -3.28
C HIS A 296 3.83 -0.08 -3.44
N GLU A 297 3.00 0.09 -2.41
CA GLU A 297 1.84 1.00 -2.49
C GLU A 297 2.23 2.48 -2.32
N HIS A 298 3.51 2.76 -2.02
CA HIS A 298 4.11 4.08 -1.81
C HIS A 298 3.45 4.91 -0.67
N LEU A 299 2.58 4.29 0.13
CA LEU A 299 1.87 4.92 1.23
C LEU A 299 2.41 4.42 2.57
N PRO A 300 2.98 5.29 3.42
CA PRO A 300 3.36 4.92 4.77
C PRO A 300 2.09 4.87 5.63
N ARG A 301 1.36 3.75 5.60
CA ARG A 301 0.17 3.51 6.44
C ARG A 301 0.39 2.36 7.42
N PHE A 302 0.98 2.67 8.57
CA PHE A 302 1.06 1.72 9.67
C PHE A 302 -0.35 1.21 10.04
N SER A 303 -0.48 -0.11 10.23
CA SER A 303 -1.70 -0.70 10.74
C SER A 303 -1.42 -1.83 11.73
N SER A 304 -2.34 -1.99 12.68
CA SER A 304 -2.28 -3.01 13.72
C SER A 304 -3.52 -3.88 13.62
N VAL A 305 -3.32 -5.19 13.54
CA VAL A 305 -4.39 -6.17 13.51
C VAL A 305 -4.27 -7.04 14.75
N SER A 306 -5.31 -7.05 15.58
CA SER A 306 -5.40 -7.91 16.75
C SER A 306 -6.29 -9.10 16.42
N GLY A 307 -5.76 -10.31 16.60
CA GLY A 307 -6.49 -11.55 16.38
C GLY A 307 -6.46 -12.48 17.59
N ASN A 308 -6.96 -13.70 17.38
CA ASN A 308 -6.91 -14.78 18.38
C ASN A 308 -5.48 -15.30 18.63
N PHE A 309 -4.56 -15.07 17.68
CA PHE A 309 -3.18 -15.56 17.72
C PHE A 309 -2.18 -14.51 18.25
N GLY A 310 -2.67 -13.33 18.61
CA GLY A 310 -1.86 -12.19 19.01
C GLY A 310 -2.05 -11.00 18.08
N ASP A 311 -1.20 -10.02 18.29
CA ASP A 311 -1.14 -8.79 17.53
C ASP A 311 -0.10 -8.89 16.41
N ILE A 312 -0.47 -8.48 15.20
CA ILE A 312 0.45 -8.30 14.08
C ILE A 312 0.44 -6.84 13.61
N LYS A 313 1.62 -6.30 13.34
CA LYS A 313 1.81 -4.93 12.87
C LYS A 313 2.30 -4.93 11.42
N PHE A 314 1.66 -4.12 10.60
CA PHE A 314 2.00 -3.92 9.19
C PHE A 314 2.64 -2.54 9.05
N VAL A 315 3.90 -2.51 8.61
CA VAL A 315 4.75 -1.33 8.56
C VAL A 315 5.19 -1.08 7.11
N PRO A 316 4.36 -0.42 6.29
CA PRO A 316 4.79 0.03 4.97
C PRO A 316 5.77 1.21 5.08
N ALA A 317 6.82 1.20 4.25
CA ALA A 317 7.83 2.27 4.27
C ALA A 317 7.30 3.61 3.76
N GLY A 318 6.40 3.58 2.77
CA GLY A 318 6.27 4.66 1.78
C GLY A 318 7.26 4.45 0.64
N SER A 319 7.35 5.42 -0.28
CA SER A 319 8.41 5.42 -1.31
C SER A 319 9.50 6.41 -0.97
N ALA A 320 10.74 5.91 -0.92
CA ALA A 320 11.91 6.75 -0.68
C ALA A 320 12.16 7.72 -1.83
N TYR A 321 11.77 7.35 -3.06
CA TYR A 321 11.86 8.20 -4.23
C TYR A 321 10.80 7.82 -5.29
N ALA A 322 9.81 8.70 -5.47
CA ALA A 322 8.77 8.64 -6.51
C ALA A 322 8.70 9.97 -7.30
N GLY A 323 9.84 10.64 -7.46
CA GLY A 323 9.94 12.02 -7.95
C GLY A 323 9.84 13.04 -6.81
N ARG A 324 10.35 14.26 -7.02
CA ARG A 324 10.49 15.27 -5.95
C ARG A 324 9.16 15.75 -5.38
N SER A 325 8.23 16.11 -6.27
CA SER A 325 6.93 16.68 -5.92
C SER A 325 5.80 15.89 -6.59
N PRO A 326 5.16 14.95 -5.89
CA PRO A 326 4.09 14.15 -6.47
C PRO A 326 2.82 14.98 -6.68
N ILE A 327 2.11 14.72 -7.77
CA ILE A 327 0.83 15.38 -8.11
C ILE A 327 -0.19 15.20 -6.97
N ASN A 328 -0.21 14.03 -6.34
CA ASN A 328 -1.08 13.72 -5.21
C ASN A 328 -0.24 13.67 -3.93
N PRO A 329 -0.43 14.61 -2.99
CA PRO A 329 0.34 14.70 -1.75
C PRO A 329 0.28 13.46 -0.85
N ARG A 330 -0.66 12.53 -1.09
CA ARG A 330 -0.69 11.24 -0.39
C ARG A 330 0.57 10.42 -0.65
N TYR A 331 1.17 10.56 -1.83
CA TYR A 331 2.37 9.85 -2.28
C TYR A 331 3.67 10.63 -2.07
N THR A 332 3.67 11.66 -1.21
CA THR A 332 4.92 12.33 -0.79
C THR A 332 5.94 11.31 -0.31
N ASN A 333 7.19 11.48 -0.76
CA ASN A 333 8.29 10.58 -0.45
C ASN A 333 8.40 10.38 1.06
N ALA A 334 8.57 9.12 1.46
CA ALA A 334 8.51 8.67 2.83
C ALA A 334 9.44 7.48 3.08
N PHE A 335 9.96 7.42 4.30
CA PHE A 335 10.62 6.25 4.88
C PHE A 335 10.36 6.25 6.39
N ASN A 336 10.83 5.24 7.14
CA ASN A 336 10.66 5.26 8.59
C ASN A 336 11.83 4.66 9.37
N PHE A 337 11.90 5.01 10.65
CA PHE A 337 12.70 4.29 11.64
C PHE A 337 11.78 3.51 12.56
N GLY A 338 12.21 2.33 13.01
CA GLY A 338 11.47 1.56 13.99
C GLY A 338 12.29 1.19 15.21
N LEU A 339 11.58 1.02 16.31
CA LEU A 339 12.09 0.59 17.61
C LEU A 339 11.20 -0.51 18.15
N LEU A 340 11.82 -1.52 18.77
CA LEU A 340 11.15 -2.55 19.53
C LEU A 340 11.96 -2.83 20.80
N ASN A 341 11.35 -2.56 21.96
CA ASN A 341 11.85 -3.03 23.24
C ASN A 341 11.45 -4.50 23.41
N CYS A 342 12.39 -5.42 23.23
CA CYS A 342 12.12 -6.85 23.30
C CYS A 342 11.81 -7.35 24.73
N ALA A 343 12.08 -6.55 25.77
CA ALA A 343 11.69 -6.88 27.14
C ALA A 343 10.19 -6.61 27.40
N THR A 344 9.64 -5.55 26.82
CA THR A 344 8.25 -5.12 27.08
C THR A 344 7.30 -5.41 25.92
N GLY A 345 7.82 -5.61 24.70
CA GLY A 345 7.05 -5.69 23.47
C GLY A 345 6.55 -4.33 22.96
N GLU A 346 6.94 -3.23 23.61
CA GLU A 346 6.60 -1.87 23.18
C GLU A 346 7.48 -1.46 22.01
N GLY A 347 6.89 -0.78 21.04
CA GLY A 347 7.60 -0.28 19.90
C GLY A 347 7.05 1.03 19.36
N ALA A 348 7.81 1.62 18.46
CA ALA A 348 7.49 2.88 17.82
C ALA A 348 7.99 2.86 16.38
N ILE A 349 7.20 3.43 15.46
CA ILE A 349 7.62 3.73 14.09
C ILE A 349 7.64 5.25 13.93
N HIS A 350 8.81 5.82 13.69
CA HIS A 350 9.01 7.23 13.40
C HIS A 350 8.93 7.44 11.89
N HIS A 351 7.81 7.94 11.42
CA HIS A 351 7.56 8.18 10.00
C HIS A 351 8.23 9.48 9.57
N ARG A 352 8.93 9.44 8.44
CA ARG A 352 9.62 10.56 7.83
C ARG A 352 8.98 10.88 6.49
N ARG A 353 8.83 12.16 6.17
CA ARG A 353 8.36 12.65 4.87
C ARG A 353 9.27 13.74 4.33
N TRP A 354 9.36 13.81 3.01
CA TRP A 354 9.97 14.94 2.32
C TRP A 354 9.09 16.19 2.45
N MET A 355 9.70 17.31 2.81
CA MET A 355 9.06 18.63 2.90
C MET A 355 9.68 19.54 1.83
N GLU A 356 9.02 19.60 0.67
CA GLU A 356 9.53 20.33 -0.49
C GLU A 356 9.81 21.81 -0.18
N GLU A 357 8.94 22.46 0.61
CA GLU A 357 9.07 23.88 0.94
C GLU A 357 10.26 24.19 1.85
N ARG A 358 10.82 23.16 2.50
CA ARG A 358 11.96 23.29 3.42
C ARG A 358 13.21 22.55 2.94
N ASP A 359 13.12 21.89 1.79
CA ASP A 359 14.20 21.10 1.18
C ASP A 359 14.82 20.09 2.17
N CYS A 360 13.97 19.45 2.99
CA CYS A 360 14.43 18.55 4.04
C CYS A 360 13.45 17.41 4.33
N TRP A 361 13.95 16.36 4.98
CA TRP A 361 13.10 15.34 5.58
C TRP A 361 12.68 15.77 6.98
N ALA A 362 11.41 15.58 7.30
CA ALA A 362 10.82 15.90 8.59
C ALA A 362 9.89 14.77 9.06
N MET A 363 9.37 14.89 10.29
CA MET A 363 8.36 13.97 10.80
C MET A 363 7.09 14.01 9.94
N ASP A 364 6.49 12.84 9.72
CA ASP A 364 5.22 12.70 9.01
C ASP A 364 4.05 12.69 10.00
N ASP A 365 3.58 13.88 10.34
CA ASP A 365 2.47 14.15 11.25
C ASP A 365 1.08 14.10 10.59
N ARG A 366 0.97 13.65 9.32
CA ARG A 366 -0.31 13.56 8.60
C ARG A 366 -1.29 12.58 9.24
N TYR A 367 -0.78 11.48 9.79
CA TYR A 367 -1.59 10.38 10.31
C TYR A 367 -1.35 10.09 11.81
N TRP A 368 -0.20 10.49 12.35
CA TRP A 368 0.18 10.21 13.74
C TRP A 368 0.67 11.46 14.45
N PRO A 369 0.25 11.69 15.71
CA PRO A 369 0.85 12.71 16.55
C PRO A 369 2.37 12.55 16.61
N ASP A 370 3.09 13.66 16.46
CA ASP A 370 4.56 13.73 16.43
C ASP A 370 5.23 12.86 15.34
N GLY A 371 4.45 12.38 14.36
CA GLY A 371 4.91 11.43 13.34
C GLY A 371 5.34 10.06 13.88
N VAL A 372 4.83 9.66 15.05
CA VAL A 372 5.20 8.39 15.68
C VAL A 372 3.99 7.46 15.85
N ALA A 373 4.00 6.31 15.17
CA ALA A 373 3.06 5.24 15.42
C ALA A 373 3.59 4.34 16.55
N ARG A 374 2.99 4.46 17.75
CA ARG A 374 3.33 3.61 18.91
C ARG A 374 2.51 2.34 18.92
N PHE A 375 3.13 1.24 19.31
CA PHE A 375 2.45 -0.05 19.35
C PHE A 375 2.97 -0.93 20.50
N LEU A 376 2.17 -1.94 20.83
CA LEU A 376 2.52 -3.01 21.75
C LEU A 376 2.28 -4.34 21.04
N ILE A 377 3.22 -5.28 21.19
CA ILE A 377 3.05 -6.65 20.72
C ILE A 377 2.63 -7.51 21.91
N GLN A 378 1.34 -7.83 21.97
CA GLN A 378 0.79 -8.78 22.93
C GLN A 378 0.69 -10.17 22.31
N LYS A 379 1.47 -11.12 22.85
CA LYS A 379 1.33 -12.53 22.49
C LYS A 379 0.14 -13.13 23.23
N LYS A 380 -0.90 -13.53 22.51
CA LYS A 380 -2.05 -14.24 23.10
C LYS A 380 -1.82 -15.74 23.00
N LEU A 381 -1.43 -16.37 24.11
CA LEU A 381 -1.43 -17.82 24.26
C LEU A 381 -2.85 -18.28 24.63
N LEU A 382 -3.75 -18.37 23.65
CA LEU A 382 -5.06 -19.01 23.86
C LEU A 382 -4.99 -20.45 23.35
N SER A 383 -5.09 -21.41 24.27
CA SER A 383 -4.88 -22.85 24.02
C SER A 383 -6.03 -23.55 23.29
N GLN A 384 -7.15 -22.88 23.00
CA GLN A 384 -8.38 -23.55 22.51
C GLN A 384 -9.12 -22.83 21.37
N ASN A 385 -8.61 -21.72 20.81
CA ASN A 385 -9.34 -21.03 19.76
C ASN A 385 -9.09 -21.66 18.38
N SER A 386 -10.14 -22.29 17.86
CA SER A 386 -10.25 -22.86 16.53
C SER A 386 -10.14 -21.80 15.43
N LYS A 387 -9.65 -22.26 14.28
CA LYS A 387 -9.32 -21.52 13.05
C LYS A 387 -10.44 -20.58 12.60
N TYR A 388 -10.43 -19.33 13.02
CA TYR A 388 -11.16 -18.25 12.35
C TYR A 388 -10.32 -16.98 12.37
N ILE A 389 -9.77 -16.63 11.20
CA ILE A 389 -9.01 -15.39 10.97
C ILE A 389 -9.58 -14.71 9.72
N PHE A 390 -10.06 -13.49 9.95
CA PHE A 390 -10.31 -12.36 9.05
C PHE A 390 -11.09 -12.58 7.75
N HIS A 391 -12.38 -12.19 7.80
CA HIS A 391 -13.20 -11.88 6.61
C HIS A 391 -13.04 -10.44 6.10
N ALA A 392 -12.00 -9.70 6.52
CA ALA A 392 -11.89 -8.27 6.21
C ALA A 392 -11.40 -7.95 4.78
N LEU A 393 -10.76 -8.89 4.07
CA LEU A 393 -10.23 -8.66 2.72
C LEU A 393 -11.08 -9.27 1.59
N ARG A 394 -12.23 -9.88 1.90
CA ARG A 394 -13.16 -10.44 0.88
C ARG A 394 -13.79 -9.41 -0.08
N ARG A 395 -13.41 -8.12 -0.01
CA ARG A 395 -13.93 -7.05 -0.88
C ARG A 395 -13.39 -7.07 -2.31
N PHE A 396 -12.29 -7.77 -2.62
CA PHE A 396 -11.65 -7.68 -3.94
C PHE A 396 -11.91 -8.86 -4.89
N LYS A 397 -12.64 -9.89 -4.46
CA LYS A 397 -12.94 -11.10 -5.25
C LYS A 397 -13.47 -10.96 -6.69
N PRO A 398 -14.15 -9.87 -7.15
CA PRO A 398 -14.75 -9.89 -8.49
C PRO A 398 -13.82 -9.50 -9.65
N PHE A 399 -12.57 -9.07 -9.39
CA PHE A 399 -11.84 -8.21 -10.34
C PHE A 399 -10.61 -8.85 -11.00
N HIS A 400 -10.08 -9.94 -10.43
CA HIS A 400 -8.84 -10.60 -10.86
C HIS A 400 -8.93 -11.39 -12.17
N SER A 401 -10.13 -11.62 -12.72
CA SER A 401 -10.35 -12.37 -13.98
C SER A 401 -10.62 -11.47 -15.18
N LYS A 402 -10.64 -10.15 -14.97
CA LYS A 402 -11.22 -9.21 -15.91
C LYS A 402 -10.16 -8.31 -16.51
N ARG A 403 -10.23 -8.06 -17.83
CA ARG A 403 -9.27 -7.19 -18.52
C ARG A 403 -9.30 -5.79 -17.92
N ALA A 404 -8.14 -5.17 -17.71
CA ALA A 404 -8.09 -3.76 -17.31
C ALA A 404 -8.74 -2.87 -18.38
N GLY A 405 -9.23 -1.70 -17.98
CA GLY A 405 -9.71 -0.68 -18.91
C GLY A 405 -8.66 0.41 -19.13
N ARG A 406 -8.51 0.85 -20.38
CA ARG A 406 -7.81 2.08 -20.75
C ARG A 406 -8.56 3.30 -20.23
N LYS A 407 -9.84 3.36 -20.59
CA LYS A 407 -10.69 4.50 -20.27
C LYS A 407 -12.06 4.02 -19.87
N ALA A 408 -12.57 4.49 -18.75
CA ALA A 408 -13.98 4.35 -18.40
C ALA A 408 -14.66 5.71 -18.47
N GLU A 409 -15.67 5.82 -19.33
CA GLU A 409 -16.59 6.95 -19.37
C GLU A 409 -17.90 6.51 -18.73
N ILE A 410 -18.26 7.20 -17.65
CA ILE A 410 -19.46 6.90 -16.87
C ILE A 410 -20.33 8.14 -16.89
N THR A 411 -21.59 7.96 -17.27
CA THR A 411 -22.56 9.06 -17.35
C THR A 411 -23.75 8.71 -16.48
N LEU A 412 -24.08 9.59 -15.54
CA LEU A 412 -25.33 9.58 -14.79
C LEU A 412 -26.15 10.79 -15.21
N LYS A 413 -27.40 10.58 -15.59
CA LYS A 413 -28.33 11.68 -15.86
C LYS A 413 -29.61 11.46 -15.09
N HIS A 414 -29.91 12.35 -14.16
CA HIS A 414 -31.16 12.33 -13.41
C HIS A 414 -32.08 13.41 -13.96
N ARG A 415 -33.34 13.05 -14.22
CA ARG A 415 -34.42 13.97 -14.54
C ARG A 415 -35.54 13.80 -13.51
N SER A 416 -36.11 14.91 -13.07
CA SER A 416 -37.33 14.86 -12.27
C SER A 416 -38.47 14.33 -13.13
N LEU A 417 -39.28 13.42 -12.57
CA LEU A 417 -40.46 12.85 -13.22
C LEU A 417 -41.62 12.78 -12.21
N SER A 418 -42.63 13.60 -12.42
CA SER A 418 -43.89 13.55 -11.66
C SER A 418 -44.88 12.61 -12.35
N LEU A 419 -45.36 11.62 -11.61
CA LEU A 419 -46.39 10.67 -12.02
C LEU A 419 -47.59 10.78 -11.06
N PRO A 420 -48.78 10.27 -11.42
CA PRO A 420 -49.93 10.25 -10.51
C PRO A 420 -49.64 9.58 -9.16
N GLU A 421 -48.68 8.67 -9.13
CA GLU A 421 -48.24 7.93 -7.94
C GLU A 421 -47.22 8.66 -7.06
N GLY A 422 -46.67 9.79 -7.52
CA GLY A 422 -45.68 10.58 -6.80
C GLY A 422 -44.57 11.12 -7.69
N ASP A 423 -43.59 11.77 -7.04
CA ASP A 423 -42.39 12.27 -7.69
C ASP A 423 -41.28 11.21 -7.67
N PHE A 424 -40.59 11.10 -8.78
CA PHE A 424 -39.54 10.13 -9.02
C PHE A 424 -38.37 10.77 -9.73
N ILE A 425 -37.24 10.06 -9.71
CA ILE A 425 -36.08 10.37 -10.53
C ILE A 425 -36.04 9.37 -11.68
N ASP A 426 -36.07 9.89 -12.90
CA ASP A 426 -35.76 9.13 -14.10
C ASP A 426 -34.24 9.16 -14.34
N ALA A 427 -33.58 8.06 -13.99
CA ALA A 427 -32.14 7.92 -14.07
C ALA A 427 -31.72 7.19 -15.35
N THR A 428 -30.90 7.84 -16.17
CA THR A 428 -30.20 7.22 -17.28
C THR A 428 -28.72 7.06 -16.93
N VAL A 429 -28.22 5.83 -17.03
CA VAL A 429 -26.84 5.49 -16.72
C VAL A 429 -26.15 4.90 -17.93
N ARG A 430 -24.93 5.35 -18.22
CA ARG A 430 -24.06 4.83 -19.27
C ARG A 430 -22.70 4.47 -18.71
N TYR A 431 -22.22 3.31 -19.09
CA TYR A 431 -20.85 2.84 -18.90
C TYR A 431 -20.25 2.54 -20.26
N LYS A 432 -19.20 3.25 -20.66
CA LYS A 432 -18.39 2.91 -21.83
C LYS A 432 -16.97 2.66 -21.33
N ILE A 433 -16.50 1.43 -21.48
CA ILE A 433 -15.16 1.03 -21.05
C ILE A 433 -14.39 0.58 -22.28
N GLU A 434 -13.30 1.27 -22.54
CA GLU A 434 -12.28 0.86 -23.50
C GLU A 434 -11.35 -0.11 -22.78
N LEU A 435 -11.30 -1.35 -23.25
CA LEU A 435 -10.56 -2.45 -22.63
C LEU A 435 -9.17 -2.55 -23.22
N HIS A 436 -8.22 -2.92 -22.37
CA HIS A 436 -6.93 -3.41 -22.86
C HIS A 436 -7.10 -4.75 -23.60
N PRO A 437 -6.18 -5.08 -24.51
CA PRO A 437 -6.10 -6.42 -25.10
C PRO A 437 -5.97 -7.47 -24.00
N GLY A 438 -6.55 -8.65 -24.23
CA GLY A 438 -6.47 -9.74 -23.25
C GLY A 438 -7.23 -10.97 -23.70
N PRO A 439 -7.17 -12.07 -22.93
CA PRO A 439 -7.87 -13.30 -23.26
C PRO A 439 -9.39 -13.09 -23.28
N ALA A 440 -10.09 -14.04 -23.89
CA ALA A 440 -11.55 -14.06 -23.82
C ALA A 440 -12.01 -14.14 -22.36
N GLU A 441 -12.97 -13.31 -21.96
CA GLU A 441 -13.53 -13.29 -20.61
C GLU A 441 -15.06 -13.21 -20.64
N LEU A 442 -15.70 -13.58 -19.54
CA LEU A 442 -17.13 -13.34 -19.34
C LEU A 442 -17.31 -11.95 -18.71
N PHE A 443 -17.90 -11.02 -19.48
CA PHE A 443 -18.29 -9.72 -18.96
C PHE A 443 -19.70 -9.79 -18.38
N GLU A 444 -19.83 -9.56 -17.08
CA GLU A 444 -21.12 -9.48 -16.41
C GLU A 444 -21.50 -8.04 -16.13
N PHE A 445 -22.66 -7.63 -16.64
CA PHE A 445 -23.25 -6.35 -16.31
C PHE A 445 -24.25 -6.53 -15.15
N ARG A 446 -23.90 -5.96 -14.00
CA ARG A 446 -24.69 -5.99 -12.76
C ARG A 446 -25.09 -4.58 -12.40
N THR A 447 -26.35 -4.42 -12.00
CA THR A 447 -26.86 -3.17 -11.44
C THR A 447 -27.82 -3.48 -10.30
N THR A 448 -28.06 -2.52 -9.43
CA THR A 448 -29.05 -2.64 -8.36
C THR A 448 -30.24 -1.78 -8.74
N THR A 449 -31.43 -2.35 -8.69
CA THR A 449 -32.68 -1.64 -8.91
C THR A 449 -33.29 -1.27 -7.57
N ASN A 450 -34.05 -0.18 -7.54
CA ASN A 450 -34.72 0.24 -6.32
C ASN A 450 -35.85 -0.73 -5.96
N THR A 451 -35.71 -1.41 -4.82
CA THR A 451 -36.69 -2.40 -4.37
C THR A 451 -38.05 -1.80 -4.06
N ARG A 452 -38.13 -0.50 -3.73
CA ARG A 452 -39.42 0.21 -3.54
C ARG A 452 -40.16 0.37 -4.86
N ILE A 453 -39.43 0.66 -5.95
CA ILE A 453 -39.99 0.76 -7.30
C ILE A 453 -40.39 -0.63 -7.82
N GLU A 454 -39.55 -1.65 -7.63
CA GLU A 454 -39.87 -3.03 -8.07
C GLU A 454 -41.11 -3.60 -7.37
N ASN A 455 -41.35 -3.23 -6.10
CA ASN A 455 -42.49 -3.69 -5.30
C ASN A 455 -43.62 -2.66 -5.21
N HIS A 456 -43.59 -1.60 -6.03
CA HIS A 456 -44.57 -0.53 -5.96
C HIS A 456 -45.99 -1.04 -6.27
N PRO A 457 -47.06 -0.55 -5.62
CA PRO A 457 -48.44 -0.99 -5.89
C PRO A 457 -48.88 -0.78 -7.35
N SER A 458 -48.50 0.34 -7.96
CA SER A 458 -48.81 0.64 -9.36
C SER A 458 -47.96 -0.19 -10.33
N LYS A 459 -48.63 -0.80 -11.32
CA LYS A 459 -47.98 -1.55 -12.40
C LYS A 459 -47.12 -0.65 -13.29
N ASP A 460 -47.57 0.58 -13.58
CA ASP A 460 -46.82 1.52 -14.42
C ASP A 460 -45.44 1.84 -13.81
N ILE A 461 -45.41 2.05 -12.49
CA ILE A 461 -44.16 2.27 -11.74
C ILE A 461 -43.24 1.05 -11.79
N ARG A 462 -43.77 -0.16 -11.58
CA ARG A 462 -42.97 -1.40 -11.64
C ARG A 462 -42.39 -1.65 -13.03
N ASP A 463 -43.15 -1.35 -14.09
CA ASP A 463 -42.71 -1.54 -15.48
C ASP A 463 -41.55 -0.57 -15.84
N ARG A 464 -41.44 0.56 -15.13
CA ARG A 464 -40.34 1.55 -15.25
C ARG A 464 -39.12 1.26 -14.38
N ALA A 465 -39.14 0.22 -13.54
CA ALA A 465 -38.06 -0.08 -12.59
C ALA A 465 -36.69 -0.23 -13.27
N PHE A 466 -36.66 -0.79 -14.48
CA PHE A 466 -35.42 -0.96 -15.25
C PHE A 466 -35.69 -1.30 -16.71
N SER A 467 -35.00 -0.60 -17.62
CA SER A 467 -34.96 -0.93 -19.05
C SER A 467 -33.55 -0.74 -19.61
N VAL A 468 -33.17 -1.64 -20.52
CA VAL A 468 -31.87 -1.57 -21.21
C VAL A 468 -32.04 -0.68 -22.44
N ILE A 469 -31.16 0.31 -22.61
CA ILE A 469 -31.11 1.19 -23.80
C ILE A 469 -30.13 0.62 -24.83
N LYS A 470 -28.91 0.28 -24.39
CA LYS A 470 -27.82 -0.18 -25.26
C LYS A 470 -26.93 -1.16 -24.53
N MET A 471 -26.54 -2.25 -25.19
CA MET A 471 -25.48 -3.14 -24.69
C MET A 471 -24.63 -3.62 -25.85
N SER A 472 -23.32 -3.41 -25.75
CA SER A 472 -22.33 -3.84 -26.71
C SER A 472 -21.11 -4.41 -25.97
N PRO A 473 -20.64 -5.63 -26.29
CA PRO A 473 -21.29 -6.61 -27.17
C PRO A 473 -22.65 -7.09 -26.65
N LYS A 474 -23.50 -7.61 -27.53
CA LYS A 474 -24.86 -8.06 -27.18
C LYS A 474 -24.80 -9.17 -26.12
N PRO A 475 -25.42 -9.01 -24.94
CA PRO A 475 -25.37 -10.01 -23.89
C PRO A 475 -26.26 -11.21 -24.20
N LYS A 476 -25.90 -12.36 -23.62
CA LYS A 476 -26.85 -13.44 -23.32
C LYS A 476 -27.63 -13.04 -22.07
N THR A 477 -28.94 -12.88 -22.21
CA THR A 477 -29.86 -12.51 -21.12
C THR A 477 -29.92 -13.64 -20.09
N GLN A 478 -29.72 -13.34 -18.80
CA GLN A 478 -29.92 -14.31 -17.71
C GLN A 478 -31.16 -13.91 -16.89
N LYS A 479 -31.85 -14.92 -16.32
CA LYS A 479 -32.98 -14.70 -15.41
C LYS A 479 -32.49 -14.21 -14.04
N ARG A 480 -33.34 -13.42 -13.37
CA ARG A 480 -33.16 -12.83 -12.02
C ARG A 480 -32.59 -13.85 -11.03
N ASP A 481 -31.46 -13.52 -10.40
CA ASP A 481 -30.98 -14.23 -9.21
C ASP A 481 -31.76 -13.69 -8.00
N LYS A 482 -32.71 -14.48 -7.48
CA LYS A 482 -33.54 -14.08 -6.32
C LYS A 482 -32.79 -14.19 -4.98
N THR A 483 -31.56 -14.71 -4.97
CA THR A 483 -30.79 -14.97 -3.72
C THR A 483 -29.81 -13.85 -3.38
N ARG A 484 -29.55 -12.94 -4.31
CA ARG A 484 -28.68 -11.78 -4.15
C ARG A 484 -29.50 -10.53 -4.48
N ASN A 485 -29.48 -9.48 -3.66
CA ASN A 485 -30.19 -8.21 -3.87
C ASN A 485 -29.76 -7.42 -5.14
N ASN A 486 -29.12 -8.06 -6.11
CA ASN A 486 -28.56 -7.46 -7.32
C ASN A 486 -29.29 -7.97 -8.57
N ARG A 487 -29.56 -7.07 -9.53
CA ARG A 487 -30.07 -7.44 -10.85
C ARG A 487 -28.88 -7.66 -11.80
N ILE A 488 -28.67 -8.90 -12.23
CA ILE A 488 -27.79 -9.18 -13.38
C ILE A 488 -28.58 -8.78 -14.63
N ALA A 489 -28.19 -7.69 -15.27
CA ALA A 489 -28.88 -7.17 -16.44
C ALA A 489 -28.43 -7.88 -17.74
N GLY A 490 -27.26 -8.53 -17.73
CA GLY A 490 -26.85 -9.44 -18.81
C GLY A 490 -25.39 -9.89 -18.68
N THR A 491 -25.04 -10.98 -19.37
CA THR A 491 -23.66 -11.47 -19.46
C THR A 491 -23.24 -11.60 -20.91
N SER A 492 -22.10 -11.04 -21.30
CA SER A 492 -21.55 -11.18 -22.65
C SER A 492 -20.19 -11.84 -22.61
N GLN A 493 -19.96 -12.80 -23.50
CA GLN A 493 -18.62 -13.32 -23.71
C GLN A 493 -17.89 -12.34 -24.62
N ILE A 494 -16.78 -11.79 -24.16
CA ILE A 494 -15.99 -10.81 -24.90
C ILE A 494 -14.71 -11.48 -25.38
N SER A 495 -14.42 -11.33 -26.68
CA SER A 495 -13.25 -11.94 -27.33
C SER A 495 -12.01 -11.08 -27.14
N PRO A 496 -10.81 -11.60 -27.45
CA PRO A 496 -9.57 -10.81 -27.43
C PRO A 496 -9.61 -9.56 -28.32
N LEU A 497 -10.44 -9.59 -29.38
CA LEU A 497 -10.64 -8.47 -30.31
C LEU A 497 -11.62 -7.41 -29.79
N THR A 498 -12.35 -7.70 -28.71
CA THR A 498 -13.31 -6.75 -28.15
C THR A 498 -12.56 -5.66 -27.41
N THR A 499 -12.49 -4.46 -27.99
CA THR A 499 -11.77 -3.31 -27.42
C THR A 499 -12.67 -2.36 -26.65
N VAL A 500 -13.99 -2.40 -26.85
CA VAL A 500 -14.95 -1.53 -26.17
C VAL A 500 -16.12 -2.34 -25.69
N VAL A 501 -16.52 -2.10 -24.46
CA VAL A 501 -17.80 -2.53 -23.91
C VAL A 501 -18.60 -1.30 -23.53
N GLU A 502 -19.86 -1.27 -23.92
CA GLU A 502 -20.75 -0.13 -23.67
C GLU A 502 -22.12 -0.62 -23.22
N TYR A 503 -22.58 -0.11 -22.08
CA TYR A 503 -23.84 -0.46 -21.48
C TYR A 503 -24.56 0.81 -21.07
N GLN A 504 -25.80 0.95 -21.52
CA GLN A 504 -26.66 2.05 -21.18
C GLN A 504 -28.02 1.51 -20.78
N TYR A 505 -28.54 2.01 -19.66
CA TYR A 505 -29.82 1.59 -19.12
C TYR A 505 -30.53 2.78 -18.48
N ARG A 506 -31.82 2.61 -18.28
CA ARG A 506 -32.71 3.55 -17.63
C ARG A 506 -33.37 2.85 -16.45
N MET A 507 -33.53 3.55 -15.34
CA MET A 507 -34.24 3.06 -14.16
C MET A 507 -35.00 4.21 -13.52
N LEU A 508 -36.14 3.87 -12.93
CA LEU A 508 -36.87 4.79 -12.09
C LEU A 508 -36.37 4.65 -10.65
N GLU A 509 -36.10 5.78 -10.03
CA GLU A 509 -35.64 5.92 -8.65
C GLU A 509 -36.64 6.77 -7.86
N MET A 510 -36.61 6.66 -6.53
CA MET A 510 -37.41 7.52 -5.66
C MET A 510 -36.88 8.96 -5.69
N ASP A 511 -37.71 9.92 -5.29
CA ASP A 511 -37.37 11.33 -5.06
C ASP A 511 -36.22 11.54 -4.05
N ASN A 512 -35.97 10.58 -3.17
CA ASN A 512 -34.74 10.49 -2.39
C ASN A 512 -34.04 9.16 -2.58
N GLY A 513 -32.72 9.16 -2.50
CA GLY A 513 -31.99 7.91 -2.66
C GLY A 513 -30.50 8.04 -2.48
N VAL A 514 -29.88 6.87 -2.41
CA VAL A 514 -28.44 6.69 -2.37
C VAL A 514 -28.07 5.71 -3.47
N TRP A 515 -27.12 6.11 -4.28
CA TRP A 515 -26.52 5.29 -5.31
C TRP A 515 -25.04 5.07 -5.01
N TYR A 516 -24.62 3.82 -5.12
CA TYR A 516 -23.24 3.41 -4.95
C TYR A 516 -22.68 3.02 -6.31
N PHE A 517 -21.64 3.72 -6.74
CA PHE A 517 -20.88 3.36 -7.93
C PHE A 517 -19.43 3.07 -7.54
N ALA A 518 -18.93 1.92 -7.99
CA ALA A 518 -17.52 1.57 -7.88
C ALA A 518 -17.01 0.88 -9.15
N LEU A 519 -15.73 1.10 -9.45
CA LEU A 519 -15.06 0.50 -10.57
C LEU A 519 -15.00 -1.02 -10.41
N GLY A 520 -15.37 -1.70 -11.48
CA GLY A 520 -15.43 -3.16 -11.53
C GLY A 520 -14.17 -3.85 -12.03
N ARG A 521 -13.08 -3.10 -12.19
CA ARG A 521 -11.76 -3.50 -12.73
C ARG A 521 -10.83 -2.30 -12.59
N PHE A 522 -9.53 -2.51 -12.77
CA PHE A 522 -8.60 -1.38 -12.84
C PHE A 522 -8.81 -0.60 -14.13
N ILE A 523 -8.72 0.73 -14.03
CA ILE A 523 -8.92 1.64 -15.14
C ILE A 523 -7.81 2.70 -15.17
N ASP A 524 -7.08 2.85 -16.28
CA ASP A 524 -6.00 3.85 -16.37
C ASP A 524 -6.54 5.29 -16.22
N GLN A 525 -7.65 5.58 -16.91
CA GLN A 525 -8.30 6.88 -16.96
C GLN A 525 -9.80 6.79 -16.72
N VAL A 526 -10.32 7.59 -15.80
CA VAL A 526 -11.76 7.66 -15.56
C VAL A 526 -12.28 9.05 -15.89
N LYS A 527 -13.37 9.08 -16.66
CA LYS A 527 -14.20 10.26 -16.90
C LYS A 527 -15.60 10.00 -16.39
N ILE A 528 -16.04 10.75 -15.39
CA ILE A 528 -17.43 10.67 -14.89
C ILE A 528 -18.12 11.99 -15.18
N PHE A 529 -19.36 11.88 -15.65
CA PHE A 529 -20.26 12.99 -15.87
C PHE A 529 -21.57 12.73 -15.14
N ILE A 530 -21.99 13.65 -14.27
CA ILE A 530 -23.23 13.53 -13.50
C ILE A 530 -24.08 14.75 -13.75
N GLU A 531 -25.25 14.56 -14.36
CA GLU A 531 -26.27 15.59 -14.54
C GLU A 531 -27.35 15.43 -13.46
N LYS A 532 -27.48 16.44 -12.60
CA LYS A 532 -28.41 16.50 -11.47
C LYS A 532 -29.82 16.82 -11.96
N ALA A 533 -30.83 16.25 -11.31
CA ALA A 533 -32.22 16.63 -11.54
C ALA A 533 -32.50 18.04 -11.01
N GLU A 534 -33.27 18.82 -11.77
CA GLU A 534 -33.74 20.13 -11.33
C GLU A 534 -34.64 19.99 -10.09
N GLY A 535 -34.45 20.86 -9.10
CA GLY A 535 -35.20 20.82 -7.84
C GLY A 535 -34.68 19.81 -6.80
N PHE A 536 -33.52 19.18 -7.04
CA PHE A 536 -32.89 18.24 -6.11
C PHE A 536 -31.50 18.69 -5.70
N GLU A 537 -31.13 18.41 -4.46
CA GLU A 537 -29.78 18.56 -3.93
C GLU A 537 -29.04 17.22 -3.96
N TYR A 538 -27.71 17.27 -4.10
CA TYR A 538 -26.86 16.10 -4.24
C TYR A 538 -25.62 16.20 -3.34
N GLU A 539 -25.29 15.09 -2.71
CA GLU A 539 -24.06 14.90 -1.94
C GLU A 539 -23.22 13.79 -2.56
N PHE A 540 -21.90 14.00 -2.63
CA PHE A 540 -20.95 13.06 -3.21
C PHE A 540 -19.86 12.73 -2.20
N GLN A 541 -19.64 11.45 -1.96
CA GLN A 541 -18.55 10.98 -1.12
C GLN A 541 -17.63 10.04 -1.92
N PRO A 542 -16.35 10.40 -2.13
CA PRO A 542 -15.39 9.51 -2.79
C PRO A 542 -15.09 8.30 -1.92
N ILE A 543 -14.88 7.15 -2.55
CA ILE A 543 -14.60 5.88 -1.88
C ILE A 543 -13.24 5.35 -2.33
N GLY A 544 -12.47 4.80 -1.38
CA GLY A 544 -11.20 4.15 -1.70
C GLY A 544 -10.11 5.13 -2.15
N GLY A 545 -10.23 6.42 -1.77
CA GLY A 545 -9.29 7.46 -2.16
C GLY A 545 -9.46 7.96 -3.59
N PHE A 546 -10.61 7.69 -4.21
CA PHE A 546 -10.99 8.23 -5.51
C PHE A 546 -10.98 9.77 -5.49
N PRO A 547 -10.65 10.46 -6.60
CA PRO A 547 -10.51 11.92 -6.57
C PRO A 547 -11.86 12.61 -6.36
N ASP A 548 -11.87 13.87 -5.95
CA ASP A 548 -13.10 14.63 -5.75
C ASP A 548 -13.69 15.09 -7.09
N LEU A 549 -15.03 15.11 -7.18
CA LEU A 549 -15.73 15.70 -8.32
C LEU A 549 -15.42 17.20 -8.38
N GLN A 550 -15.25 17.71 -9.60
CA GLN A 550 -15.04 19.11 -9.86
C GLN A 550 -16.31 19.70 -10.49
N PRO A 551 -16.71 20.93 -10.10
CA PRO A 551 -17.80 21.63 -10.76
C PRO A 551 -17.48 21.81 -12.25
N GLY A 552 -18.51 21.75 -13.11
CA GLY A 552 -18.35 22.02 -14.53
C GLY A 552 -17.72 23.41 -14.82
N PRO A 553 -17.09 23.60 -15.99
CA PRO A 553 -16.28 24.77 -16.33
C PRO A 553 -16.97 26.13 -16.22
N ASP A 554 -18.31 26.17 -16.20
CA ASP A 554 -19.08 27.42 -16.17
C ASP A 554 -19.65 27.77 -14.78
N GLY A 555 -19.46 26.94 -13.74
CA GLY A 555 -19.93 27.19 -12.37
C GLY A 555 -21.45 27.36 -12.18
N LEU A 556 -22.23 27.36 -13.27
CA LEU A 556 -23.66 27.67 -13.34
C LEU A 556 -24.54 26.48 -13.75
N LEU A 557 -23.96 25.34 -14.13
CA LEU A 557 -24.70 24.21 -14.68
C LEU A 557 -24.80 23.05 -13.70
N SER A 558 -25.95 22.37 -13.73
CA SER A 558 -26.35 21.24 -12.88
C SER A 558 -25.59 19.94 -13.18
N PHE A 559 -24.28 20.00 -13.40
CA PHE A 559 -23.47 18.81 -13.61
C PHE A 559 -22.09 18.85 -12.93
N GLU A 560 -21.66 17.69 -12.47
CA GLU A 560 -20.35 17.44 -11.88
C GLU A 560 -19.51 16.59 -12.86
N THR A 561 -18.21 16.86 -12.94
CA THR A 561 -17.30 16.09 -13.77
C THR A 561 -16.00 15.76 -13.05
N ILE A 562 -15.39 14.66 -13.46
CA ILE A 562 -14.02 14.33 -13.13
C ILE A 562 -13.38 13.74 -14.37
N GLU A 563 -12.14 14.16 -14.63
CA GLU A 563 -11.24 13.50 -15.56
C GLU A 563 -9.95 13.26 -14.78
N SER A 564 -9.67 11.99 -14.51
CA SER A 564 -8.53 11.58 -13.71
C SER A 564 -7.67 10.63 -14.50
N GLU A 565 -6.38 10.94 -14.51
CA GLU A 565 -5.31 10.11 -15.02
C GLU A 565 -4.52 9.59 -13.81
N GLY A 566 -4.28 8.28 -13.71
CA GLY A 566 -3.48 7.77 -12.59
C GLY A 566 -3.69 6.32 -12.15
N GLY A 567 -4.39 5.49 -12.93
CA GLY A 567 -4.55 4.08 -12.58
C GLY A 567 -5.45 3.86 -11.37
N HIS A 568 -6.73 3.64 -11.62
CA HIS A 568 -7.76 3.51 -10.59
C HIS A 568 -8.01 2.05 -10.24
N LEU A 569 -8.02 1.74 -8.94
CA LEU A 569 -8.22 0.40 -8.43
C LEU A 569 -9.71 -0.01 -8.46
N PRO A 570 -10.01 -1.31 -8.65
CA PRO A 570 -11.35 -1.83 -8.43
C PRO A 570 -11.88 -1.47 -7.02
N GLY A 571 -13.17 -1.13 -6.92
CA GLY A 571 -13.78 -0.71 -5.66
C GLY A 571 -13.66 0.79 -5.36
N GLN A 572 -12.84 1.55 -6.08
CA GLN A 572 -12.86 3.01 -6.03
C GLN A 572 -14.07 3.57 -6.79
N GLY A 573 -14.62 4.70 -6.35
CA GLY A 573 -15.77 5.34 -6.98
C GLY A 573 -16.45 6.35 -6.05
N TYR A 574 -17.78 6.45 -6.12
CA TYR A 574 -18.57 7.39 -5.32
C TYR A 574 -19.80 6.76 -4.70
N MET A 575 -20.14 7.25 -3.50
CA MET A 575 -21.51 7.25 -3.02
C MET A 575 -22.16 8.58 -3.41
N VAL A 576 -23.33 8.51 -4.02
CA VAL A 576 -24.13 9.66 -4.48
C VAL A 576 -25.45 9.62 -3.72
N GLN A 577 -25.77 10.68 -3.00
CA GLN A 577 -27.07 10.83 -2.34
C GLN A 577 -27.82 11.99 -2.98
N TRP A 578 -29.14 11.84 -3.15
CA TRP A 578 -30.02 12.93 -3.59
C TRP A 578 -31.28 13.01 -2.73
N TYR A 579 -31.83 14.21 -2.68
CA TYR A 579 -33.08 14.53 -1.99
C TYR A 579 -33.70 15.81 -2.58
N PRO A 580 -35.02 16.00 -2.45
CA PRO A 580 -35.67 17.24 -2.90
C PRO A 580 -35.03 18.45 -2.22
N ALA A 581 -34.74 19.50 -2.99
CA ALA A 581 -34.25 20.75 -2.44
C ALA A 581 -35.29 21.29 -1.46
N THR A 582 -34.90 21.53 -0.20
CA THR A 582 -35.81 22.17 0.74
C THR A 582 -36.20 23.53 0.19
N GLY A 583 -37.50 23.79 0.08
CA GLY A 583 -37.99 25.03 -0.52
C GLY A 583 -37.31 26.23 0.15
N LYS A 584 -36.51 26.97 -0.61
CA LYS A 584 -36.34 28.39 -0.34
C LYS A 584 -37.74 28.97 -0.47
N THR A 585 -38.42 29.13 0.66
CA THR A 585 -39.41 30.19 0.80
C THR A 585 -38.76 31.45 0.25
N LYS A 586 -39.30 31.94 -0.87
CA LYS A 586 -38.91 33.21 -1.48
C LYS A 586 -38.96 34.34 -0.46
#